data_AF-A0A8S0WXR5-F1
#
_entry.id   AF-A0A8S0WXR5-F1
#
_cell.length_a   1.000
_cell.length_b   1.000
_cell.length_c   1.000
_cell.angle_alpha   90.00
_cell.angle_beta   90.00
_cell.angle_gamma   90.00
#
_symmetry.space_group_name_H-M   'P 1'
#
loop_
_entity.id
_entity.type
_entity.pdbx_description
1 polymer ?
#
loop_
_entity_poly.entity_id
_entity_poly.type
_entity_poly.pdbx_seq_one_letter_code
_entity_poly.pdbx_strand_id
1 'polypeptide(L)'
;MFFEAIFLLALATVTLSTPTFSAPPASRTCAETLPPPKTASELSYVGVNIAGFDFGCGVDGTCTSAAAWAPLTDLGGHDGAGQMEHFFKNDGFNTFRLPVGWQFLTNDVEGGKLNSTNFAKYDALVKACLGTGASCIIDIHNYARFNNSASFIVIAGFSY
;
A
#
# COMPACT_ATOMS: atom_id res chain seq x y z
N MET A 1 40.18 32.65 -30.37
CA MET A 1 40.69 31.67 -29.39
C MET A 1 39.94 30.38 -29.64
N PHE A 2 40.69 29.39 -30.12
CA PHE A 2 40.25 28.04 -30.44
C PHE A 2 39.93 27.27 -29.15
N PHE A 3 38.91 26.41 -29.16
CA PHE A 3 39.05 24.97 -28.91
C PHE A 3 37.75 24.24 -29.26
N GLU A 4 37.76 23.57 -30.41
CA GLU A 4 36.84 22.50 -30.81
C GLU A 4 37.20 21.24 -30.02
N ALA A 5 36.23 20.61 -29.36
CA ALA A 5 36.40 19.30 -28.75
C ALA A 5 35.68 18.25 -29.62
N ILE A 6 36.46 17.62 -30.48
CA ILE A 6 36.08 16.44 -31.26
C ILE A 6 35.77 15.30 -30.27
N PHE A 7 34.51 14.90 -30.16
CA PHE A 7 34.10 13.73 -29.40
C PHE A 7 34.26 12.49 -30.29
N LEU A 8 35.37 11.78 -30.11
CA LEU A 8 35.64 10.51 -30.78
C LEU A 8 34.71 9.42 -30.19
N LEU A 9 33.74 8.96 -30.96
CA LEU A 9 32.90 7.82 -30.58
C LEU A 9 33.67 6.52 -30.86
N ALA A 10 34.24 5.91 -29.82
CA ALA A 10 34.79 4.56 -29.90
C ALA A 10 33.64 3.53 -29.77
N LEU A 11 33.34 2.78 -30.84
CA LEU A 11 32.51 1.58 -30.73
C LEU A 11 33.31 0.47 -30.04
N ALA A 12 33.02 0.21 -28.77
CA ALA A 12 33.46 -1.00 -28.10
C ALA A 12 32.45 -2.13 -28.36
N THR A 13 32.86 -3.15 -29.12
CA THR A 13 32.10 -4.39 -29.25
C THR A 13 32.23 -5.23 -27.98
N VAL A 14 31.15 -5.34 -27.22
CA VAL A 14 31.07 -6.21 -26.04
C VAL A 14 30.69 -7.62 -26.48
N THR A 15 31.62 -8.58 -26.37
CA THR A 15 31.33 -10.00 -26.54
C THR A 15 30.67 -10.54 -25.27
N LEU A 16 29.41 -10.96 -25.34
CA LEU A 16 28.75 -11.67 -24.24
C LEU A 16 29.27 -13.11 -24.15
N SER A 17 30.01 -13.39 -23.08
CA SER A 17 30.30 -14.75 -22.63
C SER A 17 29.15 -15.24 -21.76
N THR A 18 28.39 -16.23 -22.23
CA THR A 18 27.40 -16.96 -21.42
C THR A 18 28.10 -17.83 -20.38
N PRO A 19 27.86 -17.63 -19.07
CA PRO A 19 28.39 -18.53 -18.06
C PRO A 19 27.67 -19.89 -18.15
N THR A 20 28.42 -20.96 -18.38
CA THR A 20 27.91 -22.33 -18.21
C THR A 20 27.81 -22.64 -16.72
N PHE A 21 26.59 -22.65 -16.19
CA PHE A 21 26.32 -23.16 -14.85
C PHE A 21 26.27 -24.70 -14.90
N SER A 22 27.20 -25.35 -14.20
CA SER A 22 27.09 -26.78 -13.91
C SER A 22 26.04 -26.98 -12.83
N ALA A 23 24.97 -27.70 -13.13
CA ALA A 23 23.95 -28.06 -12.15
C ALA A 23 24.58 -28.93 -11.04
N PRO A 24 24.41 -28.59 -9.75
CA PRO A 24 24.81 -29.48 -8.67
C PRO A 24 23.97 -30.76 -8.69
N PRO A 25 24.52 -31.92 -8.28
CA PRO A 25 23.76 -33.16 -8.25
C PRO A 25 22.56 -33.03 -7.31
N ALA A 26 21.38 -33.34 -7.84
CA ALA A 26 20.15 -33.39 -7.06
C ALA A 26 20.22 -34.59 -6.11
N SER A 27 20.60 -34.33 -4.86
CA SER A 27 20.35 -35.28 -3.78
C SER A 27 19.88 -34.53 -2.54
N ARG A 28 18.65 -34.04 -2.62
CA ARG A 28 17.82 -33.77 -1.45
C ARG A 28 16.56 -34.61 -1.62
N THR A 29 16.51 -35.74 -0.96
CA THR A 29 15.24 -36.38 -0.61
C THR A 29 14.52 -35.42 0.33
N CYS A 30 13.59 -34.63 -0.20
CA CYS A 30 12.57 -34.00 0.63
C CYS A 30 11.78 -35.13 1.28
N ALA A 31 11.69 -35.14 2.61
CA ALA A 31 10.74 -36.01 3.27
C ALA A 31 9.33 -35.63 2.77
N GLU A 32 8.65 -36.58 2.16
CA GLU A 32 7.37 -36.39 1.45
C GLU A 32 6.20 -36.04 2.37
N THR A 33 6.42 -35.91 3.68
CA THR A 33 5.34 -35.59 4.60
C THR A 33 5.92 -34.92 5.84
N LEU A 34 5.93 -33.59 5.81
CA LEU A 34 5.97 -32.84 7.06
C LEU A 34 4.68 -33.19 7.82
N PRO A 35 4.74 -33.60 9.09
CA PRO A 35 3.53 -33.71 9.89
C PRO A 35 2.81 -32.35 9.83
N PRO A 36 1.47 -32.33 9.69
CA PRO A 36 0.74 -31.07 9.71
C PRO A 36 1.19 -30.28 10.93
N PRO A 37 1.48 -28.97 10.79
CA PRO A 37 1.89 -28.15 11.92
C PRO A 37 0.93 -28.42 13.09
N LYS A 38 1.46 -28.85 14.24
CA LYS A 38 0.67 -29.07 15.44
C LYS A 38 -0.01 -27.74 15.75
N THR A 39 -1.30 -27.66 15.42
CA THR A 39 -2.18 -26.48 15.51
C THR A 39 -1.56 -25.25 14.84
N ALA A 40 -2.03 -24.87 13.65
CA ALA A 40 -1.85 -23.48 13.22
C ALA A 40 -2.37 -22.60 14.36
N SER A 41 -1.47 -21.84 14.99
CA SER A 41 -1.88 -20.88 16.02
C SER A 41 -2.94 -19.99 15.41
N GLU A 42 -4.01 -19.72 16.16
CA GLU A 42 -5.02 -18.75 15.76
C GLU A 42 -4.31 -17.43 15.41
N LEU A 43 -4.72 -16.81 14.30
CA LEU A 43 -4.11 -15.57 13.85
C LEU A 43 -4.39 -14.49 14.90
N SER A 44 -3.36 -13.73 15.28
CA SER A 44 -3.52 -12.62 16.23
C SER A 44 -4.41 -11.51 15.68
N TYR A 45 -4.51 -11.39 14.36
CA TYR A 45 -5.28 -10.36 13.67
C TYR A 45 -6.16 -10.99 12.60
N VAL A 46 -7.46 -10.74 12.71
CA VAL A 46 -8.49 -11.20 11.78
C VAL A 46 -9.44 -10.04 11.52
N GLY A 47 -9.81 -9.86 10.25
CA GLY A 47 -10.41 -8.60 9.85
C GLY A 47 -10.72 -8.47 8.37
N VAL A 48 -11.22 -7.30 8.02
CA VAL A 48 -11.64 -6.93 6.67
C VAL A 48 -11.08 -5.57 6.26
N ASN A 49 -11.19 -5.26 4.97
CA ASN A 49 -10.90 -3.94 4.43
C ASN A 49 -12.17 -3.10 4.45
N ILE A 50 -12.09 -1.87 4.98
CA ILE A 50 -13.15 -0.87 4.91
C ILE A 50 -12.75 0.14 3.83
N ALA A 51 -13.05 -0.23 2.58
CA ALA A 51 -12.66 0.51 1.38
C ALA A 51 -13.56 1.74 1.11
N GLY A 52 -13.08 2.63 0.24
CA GLY A 52 -13.81 3.80 -0.23
C GLY A 52 -12.89 5.01 -0.47
N PHE A 53 -11.97 5.28 0.45
CA PHE A 53 -10.95 6.34 0.28
C PHE A 53 -9.89 6.01 -0.78
N ASP A 54 -9.86 4.77 -1.26
CA ASP A 54 -9.05 4.26 -2.37
C ASP A 54 -9.80 4.22 -3.71
N PHE A 55 -11.09 4.59 -3.74
CA PHE A 55 -11.84 4.57 -5.00
C PHE A 55 -11.27 5.59 -5.99
N GLY A 56 -11.07 5.13 -7.22
CA GLY A 56 -10.36 5.90 -8.25
C GLY A 56 -8.84 5.74 -8.23
N CYS A 57 -8.27 4.87 -7.39
CA CYS A 57 -6.87 4.45 -7.45
C CYS A 57 -6.64 3.32 -8.44
N GLY A 58 -5.77 3.56 -9.42
CA GLY A 58 -5.28 2.58 -10.37
C GLY A 58 -4.00 1.88 -9.89
N VAL A 59 -3.72 0.72 -10.48
CA VAL A 59 -2.50 -0.08 -10.21
C VAL A 59 -1.21 0.61 -10.68
N ASP A 60 -1.34 1.67 -11.48
CA ASP A 60 -0.27 2.56 -11.92
C ASP A 60 0.05 3.64 -10.86
N GLY A 61 -0.64 3.66 -9.73
CA GLY A 61 -0.48 4.67 -8.67
C GLY A 61 -1.12 6.01 -9.01
N THR A 62 -1.98 6.08 -10.03
CA THR A 62 -2.84 7.23 -10.31
C THR A 62 -4.11 7.12 -9.48
N CYS A 63 -4.35 8.05 -8.54
CA CYS A 63 -5.60 8.14 -7.78
C CYS A 63 -6.33 9.44 -8.09
N THR A 64 -7.59 9.34 -8.53
CA THR A 64 -8.45 10.53 -8.69
C THR A 64 -9.04 10.92 -7.35
N SER A 65 -8.49 11.95 -6.69
CA SER A 65 -8.91 12.38 -5.35
C SER A 65 -10.42 12.66 -5.22
N ALA A 66 -11.06 13.16 -6.29
CA ALA A 66 -12.50 13.43 -6.32
C ALA A 66 -13.38 12.17 -6.42
N ALA A 67 -12.82 11.03 -6.80
CA ALA A 67 -13.52 9.75 -6.86
C ALA A 67 -13.46 8.99 -5.53
N ALA A 68 -12.65 9.45 -4.56
CA ALA A 68 -12.62 8.90 -3.22
C ALA A 68 -13.99 9.06 -2.56
N TRP A 69 -14.57 7.94 -2.12
CA TRP A 69 -15.89 7.91 -1.50
C TRP A 69 -15.77 7.40 -0.06
N ALA A 70 -15.70 8.33 0.88
CA ALA A 70 -15.47 8.01 2.29
C ALA A 70 -16.58 7.08 2.84
N PRO A 71 -16.25 5.93 3.45
CA PRO A 71 -17.23 4.99 4.01
C PRO A 71 -17.72 5.46 5.39
N LEU A 72 -18.26 6.68 5.44
CA LEU A 72 -18.92 7.28 6.59
C LEU A 72 -20.24 7.93 6.15
N THR A 73 -21.32 7.62 6.86
CA THR A 73 -22.65 8.19 6.61
C THR A 73 -22.67 9.71 6.69
N ASP A 74 -21.95 10.29 7.65
CA ASP A 74 -21.80 11.75 7.82
C ASP A 74 -21.10 12.43 6.63
N LEU A 75 -20.37 11.66 5.82
CA LEU A 75 -19.70 12.13 4.60
C LEU A 75 -20.45 11.72 3.33
N GLY A 76 -21.68 11.19 3.45
CA GLY A 76 -22.51 10.78 2.34
C GLY A 76 -22.11 9.42 1.71
N GLY A 77 -21.33 8.61 2.42
CA GLY A 77 -21.00 7.26 1.99
C GLY A 77 -21.67 6.15 2.79
N HIS A 78 -21.11 4.96 2.67
CA HIS A 78 -21.61 3.77 3.37
C HIS A 78 -21.38 3.85 4.88
N ASP A 79 -22.10 3.04 5.64
CA ASP A 79 -21.93 2.95 7.09
C ASP A 79 -20.72 2.07 7.47
N GLY A 80 -19.51 2.58 7.23
CA GLY A 80 -18.28 1.87 7.61
C GLY A 80 -18.09 1.77 9.12
N ALA A 81 -18.56 2.76 9.88
CA ALA A 81 -18.49 2.74 11.34
C ALA A 81 -19.36 1.62 11.93
N GLY A 82 -20.63 1.53 11.52
CA GLY A 82 -21.53 0.46 11.95
C GLY A 82 -21.07 -0.92 11.46
N GLN A 83 -20.49 -1.01 10.26
CA GLN A 83 -19.86 -2.26 9.79
C GLN A 83 -18.72 -2.72 10.70
N MET A 84 -17.77 -1.84 11.04
CA MET A 84 -16.66 -2.19 11.94
C MET A 84 -17.17 -2.59 13.33
N GLU A 85 -18.17 -1.89 13.85
CA GLU A 85 -18.79 -2.24 15.13
C GLU A 85 -19.45 -3.63 15.09
N HIS A 86 -20.17 -3.94 14.00
CA HIS A 86 -20.78 -5.25 13.80
C HIS A 86 -19.72 -6.36 13.74
N PHE A 87 -18.71 -6.18 12.91
CA PHE A 87 -17.62 -7.14 12.73
C PHE A 87 -16.86 -7.38 14.04
N PHE A 88 -16.63 -6.34 14.84
CA PHE A 88 -15.94 -6.45 16.10
C PHE A 88 -16.76 -7.18 17.17
N LYS A 89 -18.04 -6.79 17.33
CA LYS A 89 -18.89 -7.30 18.41
C LYS A 89 -19.48 -8.69 18.13
N ASN A 90 -19.78 -8.98 16.86
CA ASN A 90 -20.56 -10.16 16.50
C ASN A 90 -19.75 -11.23 15.77
N ASP A 91 -18.72 -10.84 15.01
CA ASP A 91 -18.00 -11.77 14.12
C ASP A 91 -16.57 -12.09 14.60
N GLY A 92 -16.12 -11.47 15.70
CA GLY A 92 -14.82 -11.73 16.31
C GLY A 92 -13.64 -11.08 15.58
N PHE A 93 -13.89 -10.12 14.67
CA PHE A 93 -12.80 -9.38 14.03
C PHE A 93 -12.18 -8.37 14.99
N ASN A 94 -10.87 -8.17 14.87
CA ASN A 94 -10.11 -7.30 15.76
C ASN A 94 -9.17 -6.36 15.01
N THR A 95 -9.22 -6.36 13.67
CA THR A 95 -8.39 -5.51 12.81
C THR A 95 -9.17 -5.02 11.62
N PHE A 96 -9.00 -3.77 11.24
CA PHE A 96 -9.56 -3.23 10.00
C PHE A 96 -8.48 -2.53 9.19
N ARG A 97 -8.39 -2.85 7.90
CA ARG A 97 -7.52 -2.14 6.97
C ARG A 97 -8.33 -1.04 6.31
N LEU A 98 -7.78 0.17 6.31
CA LEU A 98 -8.41 1.39 5.84
C LEU A 98 -7.59 1.91 4.64
N PRO A 99 -7.91 1.50 3.39
CA PRO A 99 -7.22 1.95 2.19
C PRO A 99 -7.48 3.43 1.92
N VAL A 100 -6.45 4.17 1.53
CA VAL A 100 -6.55 5.57 1.12
C VAL A 100 -5.53 5.90 0.04
N GLY A 101 -5.95 6.65 -0.98
CA GLY A 101 -5.04 7.14 -2.02
C GLY A 101 -4.05 8.18 -1.47
N TRP A 102 -2.79 8.13 -1.91
CA TRP A 102 -1.79 9.13 -1.50
C TRP A 102 -2.22 10.54 -1.94
N GLN A 103 -2.70 10.66 -3.17
CA GLN A 103 -3.24 11.89 -3.74
C GLN A 103 -4.34 12.52 -2.87
N PHE A 104 -5.22 11.71 -2.27
CA PHE A 104 -6.26 12.22 -1.38
C PHE A 104 -5.65 12.88 -0.13
N LEU A 105 -4.66 12.23 0.49
CA LEU A 105 -4.02 12.71 1.72
C LEU A 105 -3.21 14.00 1.52
N THR A 106 -2.55 14.16 0.37
CA THR A 106 -1.68 15.31 0.10
C THR A 106 -2.27 16.31 -0.89
N ASN A 107 -3.52 16.12 -1.31
CA ASN A 107 -4.21 16.93 -2.31
C ASN A 107 -3.39 17.01 -3.62
N ASP A 108 -3.11 15.83 -4.18
CA ASP A 108 -2.41 15.58 -5.44
C ASP A 108 -0.93 16.04 -5.47
N VAL A 109 -0.32 16.28 -4.30
CA VAL A 109 1.10 16.68 -4.19
C VAL A 109 1.96 15.51 -3.71
N GLU A 110 2.79 14.96 -4.60
CA GLU A 110 3.81 13.96 -4.23
C GLU A 110 4.84 14.58 -3.28
N GLY A 111 5.19 13.88 -2.19
CA GLY A 111 6.07 14.44 -1.17
C GLY A 111 5.42 15.56 -0.33
N GLY A 112 4.16 15.88 -0.60
CA GLY A 112 3.43 16.97 0.04
C GLY A 112 3.12 16.74 1.51
N LYS A 113 2.70 17.82 2.18
CA LYS A 113 2.13 17.73 3.53
C LYS A 113 0.72 17.15 3.49
N LEU A 114 0.26 16.63 4.62
CA LEU A 114 -1.13 16.26 4.80
C LEU A 114 -2.03 17.48 4.57
N ASN A 115 -2.99 17.34 3.66
CA ASN A 115 -4.07 18.29 3.48
C ASN A 115 -5.03 18.16 4.67
N SER A 116 -5.16 19.21 5.48
CA SER A 116 -5.92 19.17 6.73
C SER A 116 -7.39 18.79 6.54
N THR A 117 -8.04 19.26 5.48
CA THR A 117 -9.44 18.97 5.18
C THR A 117 -9.65 17.51 4.80
N ASN A 118 -8.82 16.97 3.90
CA ASN A 118 -8.91 15.57 3.48
C ASN A 118 -8.51 14.63 4.61
N PHE A 119 -7.44 14.97 5.33
CA PHE A 119 -6.98 14.20 6.46
C PHE A 119 -8.02 14.14 7.59
N ALA A 120 -8.73 15.24 7.88
CA ALA A 120 -9.81 15.21 8.89
C ALA A 120 -10.93 14.21 8.54
N LYS A 121 -11.26 14.06 7.25
CA LYS A 121 -12.24 13.06 6.79
C LYS A 121 -11.73 11.64 6.99
N TYR A 122 -10.46 11.39 6.64
CA TYR A 122 -9.84 10.08 6.82
C TYR A 122 -9.66 9.73 8.30
N ASP A 123 -9.23 10.70 9.11
CA ASP A 123 -9.09 10.57 10.56
C ASP A 123 -10.42 10.25 11.26
N ALA A 124 -11.56 10.75 10.75
CA ALA A 124 -12.87 10.34 11.26
C ALA A 124 -13.11 8.82 11.12
N LEU A 125 -12.68 8.19 10.02
CA LEU A 125 -12.78 6.75 9.82
C LEU A 125 -11.79 5.99 10.73
N VAL A 126 -10.56 6.50 10.85
CA VAL A 126 -9.55 5.94 11.77
C VAL A 126 -10.06 5.98 13.21
N LYS A 127 -10.66 7.09 13.64
CA LYS A 127 -11.28 7.23 14.97
C LYS A 127 -12.48 6.31 15.16
N ALA A 128 -13.33 6.14 14.15
CA ALA A 128 -14.42 5.17 14.20
C ALA A 128 -13.88 3.74 14.40
N CYS A 129 -12.82 3.38 13.66
CA CYS A 129 -12.14 2.10 13.82
C CYS A 129 -11.57 1.91 15.23
N LEU A 130 -10.76 2.86 15.71
CA LEU A 130 -10.16 2.81 17.06
C LEU A 130 -11.23 2.82 18.16
N GLY A 131 -12.36 3.49 17.94
CA GLY A 131 -13.50 3.52 18.85
C GLY A 131 -14.15 2.15 19.09
N THR A 132 -13.97 1.19 18.19
CA THR A 132 -14.42 -0.20 18.39
C THR A 132 -13.54 -0.98 19.39
N GLY A 133 -12.27 -0.58 19.55
CA GLY A 133 -11.24 -1.35 20.25
C GLY A 133 -10.37 -2.22 19.32
N ALA A 134 -10.62 -2.21 18.01
CA ALA A 134 -9.80 -2.91 17.01
C ALA A 134 -8.47 -2.20 16.71
N SER A 135 -7.55 -2.94 16.09
CA SER A 135 -6.36 -2.38 15.43
C SER A 135 -6.71 -1.84 14.04
N CYS A 136 -6.12 -0.72 13.63
CA CYS A 136 -6.44 -0.06 12.37
C CYS A 136 -5.18 0.06 11.50
N ILE A 137 -5.19 -0.58 10.33
CA ILE A 137 -4.08 -0.52 9.37
C ILE A 137 -4.35 0.66 8.44
N ILE A 138 -3.47 1.66 8.47
CA ILE A 138 -3.46 2.75 7.50
C ILE A 138 -2.75 2.23 6.25
N ASP A 139 -3.48 2.10 5.16
CA ASP A 139 -2.95 1.59 3.91
C ASP A 139 -2.88 2.67 2.83
N ILE A 140 -1.67 3.04 2.44
CA ILE A 140 -1.45 3.97 1.33
C ILE A 140 -1.55 3.19 0.02
N HIS A 141 -2.71 3.28 -0.62
CA HIS A 141 -3.14 2.38 -1.69
C HIS A 141 -2.59 2.76 -3.08
N ASN A 142 -1.26 2.96 -3.18
CA ASN A 142 -0.59 3.58 -4.34
C ASN A 142 0.32 2.66 -5.14
N TYR A 143 0.37 1.35 -4.86
CA TYR A 143 1.12 0.37 -5.67
C TYR A 143 2.60 0.71 -5.90
N ALA A 144 3.24 1.31 -4.89
CA ALA A 144 4.62 1.83 -4.94
C ALA A 144 4.88 2.83 -6.09
N ARG A 145 3.83 3.56 -6.49
CA ARG A 145 3.86 4.53 -7.59
C ARG A 145 3.14 5.82 -7.22
N PHE A 146 3.42 6.89 -7.96
CA PHE A 146 2.63 8.12 -7.99
C PHE A 146 2.49 8.55 -9.45
N ASN A 147 1.26 8.55 -9.98
CA ASN A 147 0.96 8.93 -11.37
C ASN A 147 1.88 8.22 -12.39
N ASN A 148 1.88 6.88 -12.39
CA ASN A 148 2.68 6.00 -13.27
C ASN A 148 4.21 6.05 -13.07
N SER A 149 4.71 6.78 -12.08
CA SER A 149 6.14 6.82 -11.72
C SER A 149 6.40 5.99 -10.47
N ALA A 150 7.49 5.24 -10.41
CA ALA A 150 7.86 4.50 -9.20
C ALA A 150 8.31 5.48 -8.12
N SER A 151 7.68 5.40 -6.94
CA SER A 151 7.85 6.38 -5.88
C SER A 151 7.86 5.71 -4.52
N PHE A 152 8.78 6.15 -3.66
CA PHE A 152 8.71 5.83 -2.25
C PHE A 152 7.69 6.76 -1.59
N ILE A 153 6.84 6.22 -0.70
CA ILE A 153 5.84 7.04 -0.02
C ILE A 153 6.56 8.04 0.87
N VAL A 154 6.43 9.32 0.53
CA VAL A 154 6.96 10.46 1.29
C VAL A 154 5.79 11.38 1.58
N ILE A 155 5.35 11.44 2.84
CA ILE A 155 4.36 12.42 3.30
C ILE A 155 5.10 13.34 4.26
N ALA A 156 5.28 14.60 3.85
CA ALA A 156 6.03 15.56 4.64
C ALA A 156 5.23 16.00 5.88
N GLY A 157 5.90 16.09 7.03
CA GLY A 157 5.35 16.82 8.18
C GLY A 157 4.42 16.03 9.10
N PHE A 158 4.77 14.80 9.47
CA PHE A 158 4.42 14.31 10.81
C PHE A 158 5.19 15.15 11.85
N SER A 159 4.76 16.39 12.05
CA SER A 159 5.14 17.17 13.22
C SER A 159 4.09 16.87 14.28
N TYR A 160 4.48 16.06 15.26
CA TYR A 160 3.76 15.91 16.52
C TYR A 160 3.75 17.23 17.29
#